data_AF-A0A3L7XYS1-F1
#
_entry.id   AF-A0A3L7XYS1-F1
#
_cell.length_a   1.000
_cell.length_b   1.000
_cell.length_c   1.000
_cell.angle_alpha   90.00
_cell.angle_beta   90.00
_cell.angle_gamma   90.00
#
_symmetry.space_group_name_H-M   'P 1'
#
loop_
_entity.id
_entity.type
_entity.pdbx_description
1 polymer ?
#
loop_
_entity_poly.entity_id
_entity_poly.type
_entity_poly.pdbx_seq_one_letter_code
_entity_poly.pdbx_strand_id
1 'polypeptide(L)'
;MQEPNLEPPTEKQPAAPNVRLFITAWVSLTLVVGLGTFATLFWALGGMDVPSAAATAMPDVAAAAAADATAAAQPQEVTPDVLPLIEPIAPTTTPDVTPTPAPVAEVFGLGAQVIHGGLLAQDKMHNIGMTWAKLQAYDITQDFKPDIENAHRNNFRILLSVKDNANHMRVTDPDYQEQLLKFLEGLATKGADAIEVWNEPNLSREWPPNKMGGAYYTELLKKAYTRIKAANPNTIVISAALSPTGAFNGGCGSIGDVLGCDDKPFLEKMVASGALDYLDCVGIHYNEGLLPPSATSGDPRGNSQHYTRYFKGMLDTYLGILGGTKPLCFTELGYLSGEEWGTLPANFRWNPPINMKVAQQAEYLGAAVKLARSAGNIRMIIVFNMDFAVLKKDLGDDPQAGYSIIRPNESCPACDTLRAAMQPG
;
A
#
# COMPACT_ATOMS: atom_id res chain seq x y z
N MET A 1 -43.83 65.88 44.17
CA MET A 1 -43.10 64.59 44.08
C MET A 1 -42.00 64.80 43.05
N GLN A 2 -40.77 64.43 43.40
CA GLN A 2 -39.56 64.84 42.68
C GLN A 2 -38.73 63.58 42.45
N GLU A 3 -38.38 63.28 41.21
CA GLU A 3 -37.63 62.07 40.87
C GLU A 3 -36.19 62.14 41.40
N PRO A 4 -35.61 61.03 41.88
CA PRO A 4 -34.24 61.00 42.36
C PRO A 4 -33.25 60.98 41.20
N ASN A 5 -32.26 61.86 41.26
CA ASN A 5 -31.14 61.88 40.33
C ASN A 5 -30.17 60.71 40.63
N LEU A 6 -29.88 59.87 39.64
CA LEU A 6 -28.94 58.75 39.76
C LEU A 6 -27.64 59.07 39.03
N GLU A 7 -26.55 59.26 39.78
CA GLU A 7 -25.20 59.35 39.22
C GLU A 7 -24.70 57.96 38.76
N PRO A 8 -23.92 57.89 37.67
CA PRO A 8 -23.29 56.65 37.23
C PRO A 8 -22.10 56.27 38.15
N PRO A 9 -21.78 54.97 38.30
CA PRO A 9 -20.71 54.52 39.17
C PRO A 9 -19.32 54.89 38.63
N THR A 10 -18.43 55.33 39.52
CA THR A 10 -17.03 55.60 39.19
C THR A 10 -16.24 54.30 38.99
N GLU A 11 -15.87 54.02 37.74
CA GLU A 11 -14.99 52.91 37.39
C GLU A 11 -13.55 53.18 37.85
N LYS A 12 -13.07 52.42 38.83
CA LYS A 12 -11.66 52.48 39.26
C LYS A 12 -10.78 51.72 38.28
N GLN A 13 -10.12 52.43 37.36
CA GLN A 13 -9.04 51.85 36.56
C GLN A 13 -7.93 51.29 37.47
N PRO A 14 -7.51 50.02 37.30
CA PRO A 14 -6.38 49.47 38.04
C PRO A 14 -5.07 50.09 37.55
N ALA A 15 -4.18 50.42 38.48
CA ALA A 15 -2.90 51.06 38.16
C ALA A 15 -2.01 50.16 37.28
N ALA A 16 -1.79 50.58 36.03
CA ALA A 16 -1.04 49.86 35.02
C ALA A 16 0.45 49.49 35.31
N PRO A 17 1.19 50.10 36.27
CA PRO A 17 2.59 49.73 36.52
C PRO A 17 2.79 48.26 36.95
N ASN A 18 1.87 47.73 37.75
CA ASN A 18 2.07 46.44 38.44
C ASN A 18 1.98 45.23 37.50
N VAL A 19 1.15 45.31 36.44
CA VAL A 19 0.94 44.20 35.50
C VAL A 19 2.18 43.97 34.63
N ARG A 20 2.83 45.04 34.16
CA ARG A 20 4.08 44.92 33.37
C ARG A 20 5.22 44.33 34.20
N LEU A 21 5.36 44.77 35.46
CA LEU A 21 6.38 44.25 36.37
C LEU A 21 6.16 42.76 36.71
N PHE A 22 4.89 42.35 36.87
CA PHE A 22 4.54 40.94 37.07
C PHE A 22 4.87 40.09 35.84
N ILE A 23 4.53 40.54 34.63
CA ILE A 23 4.84 39.83 33.38
C ILE A 23 6.36 39.69 33.18
N THR A 24 7.14 40.75 33.36
CA THR A 24 8.61 40.67 33.19
C THR A 24 9.25 39.78 34.25
N ALA A 25 8.79 39.82 35.50
CA ALA A 25 9.25 38.90 36.55
C ALA A 25 8.92 37.44 36.20
N TRP A 26 7.70 37.16 35.71
CA TRP A 26 7.28 35.81 35.33
C TRP A 26 8.07 35.24 34.16
N VAL A 27 8.23 36.01 33.08
CA VAL A 27 9.01 35.60 31.90
C VAL A 27 10.48 35.38 32.25
N SER A 28 11.05 36.21 33.13
CA SER A 28 12.43 36.03 33.60
C SER A 28 12.57 34.76 34.43
N LEU A 29 11.61 34.47 35.32
CA LEU A 29 11.62 33.26 36.13
C LEU A 29 11.50 32.00 35.28
N THR A 30 10.59 31.95 34.30
CA THR A 30 10.45 30.79 33.41
C THR A 30 11.67 30.58 32.52
N LEU A 31 12.34 31.64 32.05
CA LEU A 31 13.60 31.52 31.32
C LEU A 31 14.73 30.97 32.20
N VAL A 32 14.88 31.46 33.44
CA VAL A 32 15.92 30.98 34.36
C VAL A 32 15.69 29.52 34.76
N VAL A 33 14.44 29.15 35.11
CA VAL A 33 14.09 27.76 35.45
C VAL A 33 14.23 26.83 34.23
N GLY A 34 13.78 27.28 33.05
CA GLY A 34 13.89 26.51 31.80
C GLY A 34 15.33 26.26 31.38
N LEU A 35 16.19 27.29 31.40
CA LEU A 35 17.63 27.16 31.14
C LEU A 35 18.32 26.26 32.18
N GLY A 36 17.98 26.39 33.46
CA GLY A 36 18.51 25.54 34.52
C GLY A 36 18.15 24.07 34.31
N THR A 37 16.89 23.78 33.95
CA THR A 37 16.40 22.41 33.73
C THR A 37 16.96 21.81 32.44
N PHE A 38 17.12 22.61 31.39
CA PHE A 38 17.77 22.18 30.16
C PHE A 38 19.26 21.89 30.38
N ALA A 39 19.98 22.73 31.12
CA ALA A 39 21.39 22.54 31.42
C ALA A 39 21.65 21.29 32.30
N THR A 40 20.80 21.02 33.30
CA THR A 40 20.93 19.81 34.12
C THR A 40 20.60 18.54 33.34
N LEU A 41 19.57 18.56 32.49
CA LEU A 41 19.26 17.43 31.59
C LEU A 41 20.38 17.19 30.56
N PHE A 42 20.92 18.26 29.96
CA PHE A 42 22.02 18.16 28.99
C PHE A 42 23.28 17.53 29.63
N TRP A 43 23.63 17.91 30.85
CA TRP A 43 24.73 17.26 31.59
C TRP A 43 24.42 15.82 32.02
N ALA A 44 23.20 15.54 32.49
CA ALA A 44 22.80 14.20 32.91
C ALA A 44 22.74 13.18 31.76
N LEU A 45 22.61 13.66 30.51
CA LEU A 45 22.51 12.85 29.29
C LEU A 45 23.80 12.81 28.46
N GLY A 46 24.96 13.16 29.05
CA GLY A 46 26.26 13.04 28.38
C GLY A 46 26.61 14.16 27.40
N GLY A 47 26.05 15.35 27.62
CA GLY A 47 26.33 16.54 26.81
C GLY A 47 27.79 16.99 26.88
N MET A 48 28.57 16.51 25.89
CA MET A 48 30.01 16.74 25.60
C MET A 48 30.94 15.51 25.69
N ASP A 49 30.45 14.28 25.50
CA ASP A 49 31.30 13.16 25.07
C ASP A 49 31.25 12.97 23.55
N VAL A 50 32.30 13.43 22.84
CA VAL A 50 32.53 13.15 21.42
C VAL A 50 33.77 12.26 21.28
N PRO A 51 33.62 10.97 20.94
CA PRO A 51 34.75 10.11 20.63
C PRO A 51 35.41 10.55 19.31
N SER A 52 36.58 11.17 19.39
CA SER A 52 37.44 11.45 18.24
C SER A 52 38.06 10.15 17.72
N ALA A 53 37.34 9.43 16.85
CA ALA A 53 37.89 8.30 16.10
C ALA A 53 38.73 8.79 14.91
N ALA A 54 40.02 9.05 15.17
CA ALA A 54 41.00 9.26 14.11
C ALA A 54 41.21 7.97 13.31
N ALA A 55 41.50 8.09 12.01
CA ALA A 55 41.80 6.95 11.17
C ALA A 55 43.09 6.25 11.62
N THR A 56 42.98 4.99 12.07
CA THR A 56 44.11 4.09 12.29
C THR A 56 44.21 3.08 11.15
N ALA A 57 45.40 3.02 10.55
CA ALA A 57 45.71 2.07 9.48
C ALA A 57 45.68 0.62 9.99
N MET A 58 45.35 -0.31 9.09
CA MET A 58 45.56 -1.74 9.33
C MET A 58 47.06 -2.04 9.44
N PRO A 59 47.49 -2.91 10.37
CA PRO A 59 48.85 -3.43 10.37
C PRO A 59 48.99 -4.59 9.38
N ASP A 60 49.97 -4.49 8.48
CA ASP A 60 50.51 -5.65 7.77
C ASP A 60 51.14 -6.63 8.77
N VAL A 61 50.87 -7.93 8.60
CA VAL A 61 51.75 -9.00 9.10
C VAL A 61 51.84 -10.09 8.04
N ALA A 62 53.05 -10.36 7.54
CA ALA A 62 53.29 -11.27 6.43
C ALA A 62 54.00 -12.56 6.86
N ALA A 63 53.65 -13.68 6.19
CA ALA A 63 54.41 -14.95 6.06
C ALA A 63 54.68 -15.76 7.36
N ALA A 64 54.83 -17.10 7.40
CA ALA A 64 54.74 -18.24 6.44
C ALA A 64 54.32 -19.51 7.25
N ALA A 65 54.22 -20.77 6.77
CA ALA A 65 54.47 -21.43 5.48
C ALA A 65 53.52 -22.68 5.38
N ALA A 66 52.92 -23.01 4.22
CA ALA A 66 53.40 -23.91 3.15
C ALA A 66 53.11 -25.43 3.32
N ALA A 67 52.30 -25.96 2.38
CA ALA A 67 52.17 -27.36 1.88
C ALA A 67 50.77 -27.49 1.24
N ASP A 68 50.53 -27.03 0.01
CA ASP A 68 50.93 -27.61 -1.29
C ASP A 68 50.14 -28.86 -1.71
N ALA A 69 49.31 -28.70 -2.76
CA ALA A 69 48.88 -29.73 -3.70
C ALA A 69 48.06 -29.04 -4.83
N THR A 70 48.71 -28.75 -5.95
CA THR A 70 48.07 -28.23 -7.16
C THR A 70 47.57 -29.37 -8.06
N ALA A 71 46.43 -29.17 -8.74
CA ALA A 71 46.11 -29.83 -10.01
C ALA A 71 44.97 -29.08 -10.73
N ALA A 72 45.25 -28.52 -11.90
CA ALA A 72 44.25 -27.88 -12.76
C ALA A 72 43.62 -28.88 -13.73
N ALA A 73 42.39 -28.60 -14.17
CA ALA A 73 41.68 -29.43 -15.15
C ALA A 73 42.07 -29.09 -16.60
N GLN A 74 42.31 -30.12 -17.41
CA GLN A 74 42.22 -30.11 -18.88
C GLN A 74 41.67 -31.47 -19.37
N PRO A 75 41.08 -31.55 -20.58
CA PRO A 75 39.97 -32.47 -20.84
C PRO A 75 40.40 -33.86 -21.30
N GLN A 76 39.54 -34.86 -21.05
CA GLN A 76 39.65 -36.18 -21.68
C GLN A 76 38.62 -36.39 -22.80
N GLU A 77 39.10 -37.09 -23.81
CA GLU A 77 38.45 -37.41 -25.09
C GLU A 77 37.53 -38.63 -24.93
N VAL A 78 36.40 -38.65 -25.67
CA VAL A 78 35.34 -39.65 -25.49
C VAL A 78 35.55 -40.84 -26.43
N THR A 79 35.73 -42.04 -25.88
CA THR A 79 35.57 -43.31 -26.60
C THR A 79 34.24 -43.96 -26.25
N PRO A 80 33.47 -44.49 -27.22
CA PRO A 80 32.14 -45.03 -26.98
C PRO A 80 32.21 -46.46 -26.45
N ASP A 81 31.58 -46.73 -25.30
CA ASP A 81 31.38 -48.10 -24.80
C ASP A 81 29.89 -48.43 -24.65
N VAL A 82 29.58 -49.71 -24.81
CA VAL A 82 28.24 -50.19 -25.21
C VAL A 82 27.25 -50.25 -24.04
N LEU A 83 26.05 -49.70 -24.26
CA LEU A 83 24.93 -49.75 -23.31
C LEU A 83 24.42 -51.18 -23.08
N PRO A 84 24.20 -51.62 -21.83
CA PRO A 84 23.34 -52.77 -21.55
C PRO A 84 21.86 -52.40 -21.77
N LEU A 85 21.12 -53.31 -22.40
CA LEU A 85 19.71 -53.13 -22.75
C LEU A 85 18.83 -53.11 -21.47
N ILE A 86 18.16 -52.00 -21.20
CA ILE A 86 17.15 -51.91 -20.12
C ILE A 86 15.76 -52.04 -20.74
N GLU A 87 14.94 -52.94 -20.18
CA GLU A 87 13.57 -53.20 -20.64
C GLU A 87 12.62 -52.00 -20.37
N PRO A 88 11.58 -51.78 -21.19
CA PRO A 88 10.71 -50.62 -21.03
C PRO A 88 9.80 -50.75 -19.80
N ILE A 89 9.98 -49.85 -18.83
CA ILE A 89 9.03 -49.68 -17.72
C ILE A 89 7.76 -49.02 -18.26
N ALA A 90 6.59 -49.61 -17.99
CA ALA A 90 5.31 -49.06 -18.41
C ALA A 90 5.06 -47.67 -17.77
N PRO A 91 4.52 -46.68 -18.53
CA PRO A 91 4.30 -45.34 -18.00
C PRO A 91 3.17 -45.31 -16.98
N THR A 92 3.48 -44.93 -15.74
CA THR A 92 2.50 -44.58 -14.71
C THR A 92 1.72 -43.35 -15.19
N THR A 93 0.39 -43.45 -15.27
CA THR A 93 -0.48 -42.36 -15.71
C THR A 93 -0.50 -41.22 -14.69
N THR A 94 0.12 -40.09 -15.04
CA THR A 94 -0.10 -38.79 -14.38
C THR A 94 -1.58 -38.40 -14.50
N PRO A 95 -2.22 -37.83 -13.46
CA PRO A 95 -3.56 -37.28 -13.60
C PRO A 95 -3.55 -36.12 -14.61
N ASP A 96 -4.47 -36.19 -15.57
CA ASP A 96 -4.59 -35.24 -16.68
C ASP A 96 -5.10 -33.89 -16.15
N VAL A 97 -4.23 -32.88 -16.14
CA VAL A 97 -4.62 -31.50 -15.82
C VAL A 97 -5.28 -30.92 -17.07
N THR A 98 -6.60 -31.05 -17.13
CA THR A 98 -7.40 -30.49 -18.22
C THR A 98 -7.02 -29.03 -18.46
N PRO A 99 -6.62 -28.62 -19.67
CA PRO A 99 -6.20 -27.25 -19.92
C PRO A 99 -7.38 -26.29 -19.68
N THR A 100 -7.17 -25.32 -18.79
CA THR A 100 -8.08 -24.21 -18.54
C THR A 100 -8.47 -23.56 -19.88
N PRO A 101 -9.77 -23.26 -20.13
CA PRO A 101 -10.16 -22.57 -21.34
C PRO A 101 -9.38 -21.26 -21.51
N ALA A 102 -8.95 -20.97 -22.74
CA ALA A 102 -8.27 -19.73 -23.04
C ALA A 102 -9.13 -18.53 -22.58
N PRO A 103 -8.57 -17.53 -21.89
CA PRO A 103 -9.36 -16.45 -21.35
C PRO A 103 -10.05 -15.68 -22.46
N VAL A 104 -11.37 -15.48 -22.31
CA VAL A 104 -12.12 -14.48 -23.07
C VAL A 104 -11.37 -13.16 -22.90
N ALA A 105 -11.07 -12.47 -24.01
CA ALA A 105 -10.28 -11.24 -24.01
C ALA A 105 -10.82 -10.27 -22.95
N GLU A 106 -10.05 -10.06 -21.89
CA GLU A 106 -10.61 -9.48 -20.67
C GLU A 106 -10.79 -7.98 -20.83
N VAL A 107 -12.04 -7.53 -20.73
CA VAL A 107 -12.38 -6.12 -20.73
C VAL A 107 -11.82 -5.49 -19.45
N PHE A 108 -10.93 -4.51 -19.61
CA PHE A 108 -10.37 -3.71 -18.52
C PHE A 108 -11.46 -3.29 -17.52
N GLY A 109 -11.31 -3.68 -16.27
CA GLY A 109 -12.23 -3.31 -15.20
C GLY A 109 -11.90 -1.96 -14.57
N LEU A 110 -12.88 -1.07 -14.45
CA LEU A 110 -12.77 0.10 -13.57
C LEU A 110 -13.75 -0.05 -12.40
N GLY A 111 -13.31 0.35 -11.22
CA GLY A 111 -14.13 0.42 -10.01
C GLY A 111 -13.62 1.44 -9.02
N ALA A 112 -14.23 1.45 -7.84
CA ALA A 112 -13.77 2.23 -6.71
C ALA A 112 -13.96 1.46 -5.40
N GLN A 113 -13.14 1.78 -4.40
CA GLN A 113 -13.39 1.34 -3.04
C GLN A 113 -14.53 2.16 -2.44
N VAL A 114 -15.56 1.49 -1.96
CA VAL A 114 -16.75 2.12 -1.38
C VAL A 114 -16.83 1.83 0.11
N ILE A 115 -17.60 2.65 0.83
CA ILE A 115 -17.94 2.34 2.22
C ILE A 115 -18.75 1.03 2.27
N HIS A 116 -18.40 0.16 3.22
CA HIS A 116 -19.04 -1.13 3.47
C HIS A 116 -20.57 -1.00 3.64
N GLY A 117 -21.33 -1.89 2.98
CA GLY A 117 -22.80 -1.81 2.88
C GLY A 117 -23.38 -0.63 2.10
N GLY A 118 -22.57 0.35 1.66
CA GLY A 118 -23.03 1.66 1.21
C GLY A 118 -23.55 1.71 -0.23
N LEU A 119 -22.66 1.49 -1.21
CA LEU A 119 -22.89 1.79 -2.65
C LEU A 119 -23.57 3.16 -2.90
N LEU A 120 -23.34 4.14 -2.01
CA LEU A 120 -24.13 5.37 -1.88
C LEU A 120 -24.14 6.24 -3.14
N ALA A 121 -23.17 6.02 -4.02
CA ALA A 121 -22.97 6.76 -5.26
C ALA A 121 -22.93 5.86 -6.49
N GLN A 122 -23.63 4.72 -6.47
CA GLN A 122 -23.74 3.79 -7.58
C GLN A 122 -24.10 4.48 -8.92
N ASP A 123 -24.98 5.47 -8.91
CA ASP A 123 -25.37 6.20 -10.13
C ASP A 123 -24.19 6.98 -10.74
N LYS A 124 -23.31 7.53 -9.89
CA LYS A 124 -22.07 8.19 -10.33
C LYS A 124 -21.07 7.16 -10.86
N MET A 125 -20.92 6.02 -10.18
CA MET A 125 -20.06 4.90 -10.63
C MET A 125 -20.51 4.37 -12.01
N HIS A 126 -21.80 4.11 -12.19
CA HIS A 126 -22.38 3.67 -13.46
C HIS A 126 -22.21 4.70 -14.58
N ASN A 127 -22.39 5.99 -14.29
CA ASN A 127 -22.15 7.07 -15.25
C ASN A 127 -20.67 7.16 -15.68
N ILE A 128 -19.71 6.89 -14.78
CA ILE A 128 -18.28 6.77 -15.14
C ILE A 128 -18.02 5.57 -16.06
N GLY A 129 -18.84 4.53 -15.99
CA GLY A 129 -18.57 3.21 -16.59
C GLY A 129 -17.78 2.28 -15.67
N MET A 130 -17.85 2.50 -14.34
CA MET A 130 -17.33 1.54 -13.36
C MET A 130 -18.24 0.31 -13.30
N THR A 131 -17.62 -0.87 -13.28
CA THR A 131 -18.30 -2.18 -13.17
C THR A 131 -17.90 -2.94 -11.91
N TRP A 132 -16.99 -2.38 -11.09
CA TRP A 132 -16.46 -3.00 -9.89
C TRP A 132 -16.66 -2.13 -8.64
N ALA A 133 -16.95 -2.79 -7.52
CA ALA A 133 -16.88 -2.21 -6.18
C ALA A 133 -15.86 -3.00 -5.34
N LYS A 134 -14.91 -2.31 -4.68
CA LYS A 134 -14.02 -2.92 -3.67
C LYS A 134 -14.58 -2.65 -2.28
N LEU A 135 -14.57 -3.68 -1.44
CA LEU A 135 -14.70 -3.56 0.02
C LEU A 135 -13.45 -4.12 0.68
N GLN A 136 -13.11 -3.55 1.84
CA GLN A 136 -12.09 -4.12 2.74
C GLN A 136 -12.79 -4.95 3.81
N ALA A 137 -12.43 -6.22 3.94
CA ALA A 137 -12.68 -6.99 5.14
C ALA A 137 -11.57 -6.69 6.16
N TYR A 138 -11.96 -6.39 7.40
CA TYR A 138 -11.05 -6.10 8.52
C TYR A 138 -11.12 -7.16 9.64
N ASP A 139 -12.02 -8.14 9.48
CA ASP A 139 -12.35 -9.20 10.42
C ASP A 139 -12.76 -10.44 9.60
N ILE A 140 -12.08 -11.58 9.82
CA ILE A 140 -12.32 -12.84 9.09
C ILE A 140 -13.47 -13.68 9.68
N THR A 141 -14.23 -13.13 10.63
CA THR A 141 -15.45 -13.75 11.19
C THR A 141 -16.74 -13.16 10.62
N GLN A 142 -16.66 -12.03 9.91
CA GLN A 142 -17.80 -11.31 9.34
C GLN A 142 -18.43 -12.05 8.14
N ASP A 143 -19.77 -12.04 8.03
CA ASP A 143 -20.44 -12.52 6.80
C ASP A 143 -20.54 -11.42 5.74
N PHE A 144 -19.86 -11.61 4.61
CA PHE A 144 -19.91 -10.73 3.43
C PHE A 144 -20.96 -11.15 2.39
N LYS A 145 -21.76 -12.19 2.64
CA LYS A 145 -22.86 -12.57 1.73
C LYS A 145 -23.80 -11.40 1.40
N PRO A 146 -24.24 -10.55 2.38
CA PRO A 146 -25.12 -9.43 2.08
C PRO A 146 -24.50 -8.41 1.11
N ASP A 147 -23.21 -8.12 1.24
CA ASP A 147 -22.47 -7.20 0.38
C ASP A 147 -22.28 -7.74 -1.04
N ILE A 148 -21.92 -9.02 -1.18
CA ILE A 148 -21.79 -9.70 -2.48
C ILE A 148 -23.12 -9.62 -3.23
N GLU A 149 -24.22 -10.01 -2.57
CA GLU A 149 -25.55 -9.91 -3.17
C GLU A 149 -25.97 -8.46 -3.44
N ASN A 150 -25.50 -7.49 -2.65
CA ASN A 150 -25.78 -6.08 -2.89
C ASN A 150 -25.05 -5.51 -4.10
N ALA A 151 -23.79 -5.87 -4.31
CA ALA A 151 -23.04 -5.53 -5.51
C ALA A 151 -23.73 -6.11 -6.76
N HIS A 152 -24.02 -7.42 -6.74
CA HIS A 152 -24.66 -8.11 -7.87
C HIS A 152 -26.05 -7.54 -8.19
N ARG A 153 -26.91 -7.26 -7.19
CA ARG A 153 -28.21 -6.62 -7.40
C ARG A 153 -28.13 -5.24 -8.05
N ASN A 154 -27.03 -4.51 -7.83
CA ASN A 154 -26.80 -3.18 -8.40
C ASN A 154 -25.88 -3.21 -9.64
N ASN A 155 -25.71 -4.38 -10.27
CA ASN A 155 -24.90 -4.60 -11.48
C ASN A 155 -23.40 -4.30 -11.34
N PHE A 156 -22.84 -4.47 -10.14
CA PHE A 156 -21.39 -4.46 -9.91
C PHE A 156 -20.85 -5.87 -9.68
N ARG A 157 -19.62 -6.11 -10.16
CA ARG A 157 -18.74 -7.16 -9.68
C ARG A 157 -18.09 -6.73 -8.36
N ILE A 158 -17.84 -7.67 -7.45
CA ILE A 158 -17.27 -7.35 -6.13
C ILE A 158 -15.85 -7.85 -5.94
N LEU A 159 -14.94 -6.95 -5.56
CA LEU A 159 -13.63 -7.28 -5.00
C LEU A 159 -13.72 -7.21 -3.47
N LEU A 160 -13.36 -8.31 -2.80
CA LEU A 160 -13.14 -8.34 -1.36
C LEU A 160 -11.64 -8.38 -1.09
N SER A 161 -11.09 -7.28 -0.58
CA SER A 161 -9.71 -7.23 -0.08
C SER A 161 -9.70 -7.62 1.39
N VAL A 162 -9.01 -8.70 1.72
CA VAL A 162 -9.11 -9.33 3.04
C VAL A 162 -7.91 -8.97 3.90
N LYS A 163 -8.16 -8.47 5.11
CA LYS A 163 -7.19 -8.44 6.21
C LYS A 163 -7.89 -8.65 7.56
N ASP A 164 -7.11 -8.85 8.62
CA ASP A 164 -7.62 -8.87 9.99
C ASP A 164 -6.77 -7.91 10.84
N ASN A 165 -7.37 -6.81 11.30
CA ASN A 165 -6.66 -5.83 12.11
C ASN A 165 -6.30 -6.37 13.50
N ALA A 166 -7.17 -7.20 14.10
CA ALA A 166 -7.00 -7.73 15.44
C ALA A 166 -5.97 -8.86 15.50
N ASN A 167 -5.88 -9.67 14.43
CA ASN A 167 -5.04 -10.87 14.38
C ASN A 167 -3.92 -10.83 13.32
N HIS A 168 -3.59 -9.67 12.73
CA HIS A 168 -2.53 -9.56 11.70
C HIS A 168 -1.22 -10.26 12.08
N MET A 169 -0.77 -10.12 13.33
CA MET A 169 0.44 -10.78 13.85
C MET A 169 0.40 -12.31 13.81
N ARG A 170 -0.79 -12.91 13.70
CA ARG A 170 -1.04 -14.36 13.69
C ARG A 170 -1.19 -14.95 12.30
N VAL A 171 -1.11 -14.16 11.22
CA VAL A 171 -1.34 -14.61 9.83
C VAL A 171 -0.45 -15.79 9.39
N THR A 172 0.68 -16.01 10.08
CA THR A 172 1.59 -17.14 9.87
C THR A 172 1.41 -18.30 10.87
N ASP A 173 0.57 -18.16 11.89
CA ASP A 173 0.26 -19.22 12.85
C ASP A 173 -0.61 -20.30 12.16
N PRO A 174 -0.33 -21.61 12.30
CA PRO A 174 -1.05 -22.64 11.55
C PRO A 174 -2.56 -22.69 11.80
N ASP A 175 -3.01 -22.46 13.03
CA ASP A 175 -4.43 -22.53 13.41
C ASP A 175 -5.23 -21.32 12.91
N TYR A 176 -4.63 -20.13 12.96
CA TYR A 176 -5.23 -18.90 12.43
C TYR A 176 -5.17 -18.88 10.89
N GLN A 177 -4.08 -19.37 10.29
CA GLN A 177 -3.98 -19.48 8.85
C GLN A 177 -5.06 -20.39 8.26
N GLU A 178 -5.42 -21.51 8.90
CA GLU A 178 -6.55 -22.35 8.46
C GLU A 178 -7.91 -21.64 8.61
N GLN A 179 -8.08 -20.74 9.60
CA GLN A 179 -9.29 -19.90 9.73
C GLN A 179 -9.38 -18.89 8.58
N LEU A 180 -8.29 -18.19 8.26
CA LEU A 180 -8.19 -17.30 7.10
C LEU A 180 -8.47 -18.04 5.79
N LEU A 181 -7.91 -19.24 5.60
CA LEU A 181 -8.14 -20.05 4.40
C LEU A 181 -9.61 -20.46 4.25
N LYS A 182 -10.28 -20.88 5.34
CA LYS A 182 -11.72 -21.18 5.36
C LYS A 182 -12.57 -19.95 5.09
N PHE A 183 -12.17 -18.78 5.59
CA PHE A 183 -12.85 -17.52 5.29
C PHE A 183 -12.79 -17.19 3.80
N LEU A 184 -11.60 -17.23 3.20
CA LEU A 184 -11.38 -16.99 1.76
C LEU A 184 -12.15 -17.99 0.88
N GLU A 185 -12.12 -19.28 1.22
CA GLU A 185 -12.93 -20.34 0.60
C GLU A 185 -14.44 -20.03 0.71
N GLY A 186 -14.86 -19.55 1.88
CA GLY A 186 -16.23 -19.13 2.16
C GLY A 186 -16.69 -17.89 1.41
N LEU A 187 -15.79 -16.95 1.05
CA LEU A 187 -16.09 -15.80 0.18
C LEU A 187 -16.28 -16.24 -1.27
N ALA A 188 -15.40 -17.11 -1.77
CA ALA A 188 -15.47 -17.67 -3.12
C ALA A 188 -16.77 -18.47 -3.32
N THR A 189 -17.12 -19.31 -2.32
CA THR A 189 -18.38 -20.08 -2.26
C THR A 189 -19.63 -19.18 -2.29
N LYS A 190 -19.57 -17.99 -1.68
CA LYS A 190 -20.66 -16.99 -1.68
C LYS A 190 -20.77 -16.22 -3.01
N GLY A 191 -19.84 -16.41 -3.94
CA GLY A 191 -19.86 -15.77 -5.26
C GLY A 191 -19.07 -14.48 -5.38
N ALA A 192 -18.07 -14.22 -4.52
CA ALA A 192 -17.17 -13.08 -4.72
C ALA A 192 -16.47 -13.15 -6.10
N ASP A 193 -16.55 -12.07 -6.89
CA ASP A 193 -15.94 -12.00 -8.23
C ASP A 193 -14.41 -11.97 -8.18
N ALA A 194 -13.87 -11.27 -7.19
CA ALA A 194 -12.44 -11.20 -6.92
C ALA A 194 -12.16 -11.18 -5.42
N ILE A 195 -11.03 -11.77 -5.04
CA ILE A 195 -10.51 -11.80 -3.68
C ILE A 195 -9.04 -11.36 -3.73
N GLU A 196 -8.69 -10.32 -2.98
CA GLU A 196 -7.31 -9.95 -2.72
C GLU A 196 -6.86 -10.60 -1.41
N VAL A 197 -5.83 -11.45 -1.51
CA VAL A 197 -5.36 -12.32 -0.43
C VAL A 197 -4.35 -11.57 0.44
N TRP A 198 -4.82 -10.99 1.53
CA TRP A 198 -4.08 -10.06 2.41
C TRP A 198 -3.88 -8.66 1.81
N ASN A 199 -3.54 -7.69 2.66
CA ASN A 199 -3.28 -6.29 2.30
C ASN A 199 -1.88 -5.88 2.78
N GLU A 200 -1.04 -5.31 1.90
CA GLU A 200 0.27 -4.70 2.22
C GLU A 200 1.16 -5.51 3.19
N PRO A 201 1.45 -6.80 2.92
CA PRO A 201 2.26 -7.65 3.79
C PRO A 201 3.73 -7.21 3.92
N ASN A 202 4.14 -6.14 3.25
CA ASN A 202 5.45 -5.50 3.36
C ASN A 202 5.52 -4.43 4.48
N LEU A 203 4.52 -4.36 5.37
CA LEU A 203 4.44 -3.37 6.45
C LEU A 203 4.13 -4.00 7.82
N SER A 204 4.80 -3.55 8.88
CA SER A 204 4.69 -4.16 10.22
C SER A 204 3.34 -4.00 10.90
N ARG A 205 2.52 -3.03 10.45
CA ARG A 205 1.14 -2.84 10.92
C ARG A 205 0.16 -3.87 10.33
N GLU A 206 0.57 -4.55 9.25
CA GLU A 206 -0.28 -5.51 8.51
C GLU A 206 0.27 -6.94 8.57
N TRP A 207 1.56 -7.15 8.91
CA TRP A 207 2.20 -8.47 8.88
C TRP A 207 3.31 -8.61 9.93
N PRO A 208 3.45 -9.78 10.59
CA PRO A 208 4.48 -10.03 11.61
C PRO A 208 5.90 -9.81 11.07
N PRO A 209 6.69 -8.85 11.60
CA PRO A 209 7.97 -8.47 11.02
C PRO A 209 9.00 -9.60 10.92
N ASN A 210 9.02 -10.52 11.88
CA ASN A 210 9.91 -11.68 11.89
C ASN A 210 9.56 -12.76 10.85
N LYS A 211 8.44 -12.60 10.13
CA LYS A 211 7.99 -13.45 9.01
C LYS A 211 7.65 -12.63 7.76
N MET A 212 8.10 -11.37 7.69
CA MET A 212 7.88 -10.51 6.54
C MET A 212 8.73 -10.95 5.34
N GLY A 213 8.20 -10.80 4.13
CA GLY A 213 8.92 -11.02 2.88
C GLY A 213 8.17 -11.90 1.88
N GLY A 214 8.46 -11.69 0.59
CA GLY A 214 7.73 -12.32 -0.52
C GLY A 214 7.64 -13.85 -0.46
N ALA A 215 8.65 -14.54 0.06
CA ALA A 215 8.63 -15.99 0.21
C ALA A 215 7.57 -16.45 1.22
N TYR A 216 7.53 -15.86 2.42
CA TYR A 216 6.55 -16.21 3.45
C TYR A 216 5.12 -15.90 3.01
N TYR A 217 4.92 -14.76 2.36
CA TYR A 217 3.63 -14.41 1.78
C TYR A 217 3.20 -15.39 0.66
N THR A 218 4.13 -15.82 -0.19
CA THR A 218 3.84 -16.77 -1.28
C THR A 218 3.34 -18.13 -0.77
N GLU A 219 3.82 -18.60 0.39
CA GLU A 219 3.32 -19.84 1.00
C GLU A 219 1.88 -19.74 1.52
N LEU A 220 1.43 -18.55 1.93
CA LEU A 220 0.00 -18.28 2.18
C LEU A 220 -0.78 -18.26 0.86
N LEU A 221 -0.29 -17.51 -0.13
CA LEU A 221 -0.96 -17.33 -1.43
C LEU A 221 -1.22 -18.68 -2.14
N LYS A 222 -0.24 -19.58 -2.16
CA LYS A 222 -0.37 -20.95 -2.71
C LYS A 222 -1.57 -21.71 -2.14
N LYS A 223 -1.73 -21.67 -0.82
CA LYS A 223 -2.83 -22.33 -0.11
C LYS A 223 -4.16 -21.62 -0.39
N ALA A 224 -4.17 -20.29 -0.33
CA ALA A 224 -5.36 -19.47 -0.57
C ALA A 224 -5.91 -19.68 -1.99
N TYR A 225 -5.05 -19.57 -3.01
CA TYR A 225 -5.42 -19.81 -4.41
C TYR A 225 -6.06 -21.18 -4.60
N THR A 226 -5.43 -22.23 -4.06
CA THR A 226 -5.94 -23.61 -4.17
C THR A 226 -7.32 -23.76 -3.55
N ARG A 227 -7.57 -23.21 -2.35
CA ARG A 227 -8.89 -23.25 -1.70
C ARG A 227 -9.93 -22.41 -2.44
N ILE A 228 -9.59 -21.18 -2.83
CA ILE A 228 -10.49 -20.27 -3.57
C ILE A 228 -10.93 -20.90 -4.88
N LYS A 229 -9.99 -21.41 -5.71
CA LYS A 229 -10.29 -22.01 -7.01
C LYS A 229 -11.05 -23.34 -6.89
N ALA A 230 -10.83 -24.12 -5.82
CA ALA A 230 -11.61 -25.32 -5.55
C ALA A 230 -13.07 -25.01 -5.17
N ALA A 231 -13.32 -23.91 -4.44
CA ALA A 231 -14.65 -23.45 -4.10
C ALA A 231 -15.37 -22.77 -5.28
N ASN A 232 -14.67 -21.94 -6.04
CA ASN A 232 -15.19 -21.28 -7.24
C ASN A 232 -14.05 -20.93 -8.22
N PRO A 233 -13.92 -21.65 -9.35
CA PRO A 233 -12.83 -21.42 -10.30
C PRO A 233 -12.90 -20.05 -11.00
N ASN A 234 -14.09 -19.43 -11.03
CA ASN A 234 -14.32 -18.13 -11.67
C ASN A 234 -13.92 -16.94 -10.79
N THR A 235 -13.74 -17.12 -9.48
CA THR A 235 -13.26 -16.06 -8.58
C THR A 235 -11.82 -15.70 -8.94
N ILE A 236 -11.57 -14.41 -9.20
CA ILE A 236 -10.24 -13.87 -9.50
C ILE A 236 -9.44 -13.79 -8.19
N VAL A 237 -8.31 -14.48 -8.13
CA VAL A 237 -7.37 -14.41 -7.01
C VAL A 237 -6.32 -13.35 -7.32
N ILE A 238 -6.36 -12.27 -6.56
CA ILE A 238 -5.36 -11.19 -6.60
C ILE A 238 -4.38 -11.45 -5.45
N SER A 239 -3.07 -11.34 -5.71
CA SER A 239 -2.12 -11.26 -4.60
C SER A 239 -2.39 -9.99 -3.78
N ALA A 240 -1.94 -9.96 -2.53
CA ALA A 240 -1.88 -8.71 -1.79
C ALA A 240 -1.13 -7.66 -2.60
N ALA A 241 -1.71 -6.48 -2.73
CA ALA A 241 -0.96 -5.33 -3.16
C ALA A 241 0.08 -4.94 -2.12
N LEU A 242 1.26 -4.58 -2.61
CA LEU A 242 2.36 -4.09 -1.80
C LEU A 242 2.27 -2.58 -1.70
N SER A 243 2.56 -2.05 -0.51
CA SER A 243 2.56 -0.62 -0.26
C SER A 243 3.79 0.03 -0.92
N PRO A 244 3.63 1.11 -1.71
CA PRO A 244 4.74 1.82 -2.36
C PRO A 244 5.52 2.67 -1.35
N THR A 245 6.50 2.06 -0.69
CA THR A 245 7.24 2.67 0.42
C THR A 245 8.45 3.48 -0.08
N GLY A 246 9.36 2.81 -0.78
CA GLY A 246 10.61 3.39 -1.29
C GLY A 246 11.55 3.94 -0.23
N ALA A 247 11.42 3.45 0.99
CA ALA A 247 11.95 4.06 2.20
C ALA A 247 12.84 3.09 3.01
N PHE A 248 12.97 1.84 2.57
CA PHE A 248 13.78 0.79 3.19
C PHE A 248 15.04 0.44 2.38
N ASN A 249 15.58 1.43 1.65
CA ASN A 249 16.82 1.37 0.88
C ASN A 249 16.92 0.22 -0.15
N GLY A 250 15.79 -0.16 -0.76
CA GLY A 250 15.71 -1.26 -1.72
C GLY A 250 15.74 -2.65 -1.07
N GLY A 251 15.40 -2.75 0.21
CA GLY A 251 15.37 -3.99 0.98
C GLY A 251 14.29 -3.99 2.05
N CYS A 252 14.56 -4.68 3.17
CA CYS A 252 13.75 -4.62 4.38
C CYS A 252 14.55 -3.94 5.50
N GLY A 253 13.89 -3.14 6.34
CA GLY A 253 14.53 -2.36 7.40
C GLY A 253 13.54 -1.66 8.32
N SER A 254 14.01 -0.64 9.03
CA SER A 254 13.20 0.20 9.91
C SER A 254 13.35 1.69 9.63
N ILE A 255 12.29 2.44 9.97
CA ILE A 255 12.24 3.91 9.97
C ILE A 255 11.69 4.32 11.33
N GLY A 256 12.59 4.67 12.25
CA GLY A 256 12.26 4.68 13.68
C GLY A 256 11.78 3.29 14.11
N ASP A 257 10.61 3.23 14.75
CA ASP A 257 9.99 1.99 15.22
C ASP A 257 9.16 1.25 14.14
N VAL A 258 8.98 1.85 12.94
CA VAL A 258 8.22 1.23 11.85
C VAL A 258 9.11 0.27 11.07
N LEU A 259 8.71 -1.00 10.99
CA LEU A 259 9.40 -2.03 10.21
C LEU A 259 8.68 -2.27 8.88
N GLY A 260 9.43 -2.55 7.81
CA GLY A 260 8.84 -2.82 6.50
C GLY A 260 9.85 -3.25 5.45
N CYS A 261 9.35 -3.49 4.25
CA CYS A 261 10.13 -3.78 3.05
C CYS A 261 9.70 -2.89 1.88
N ASP A 262 10.66 -2.51 1.04
CA ASP A 262 10.36 -1.95 -0.27
C ASP A 262 9.72 -3.01 -1.16
N ASP A 263 8.85 -2.57 -2.06
CA ASP A 263 7.90 -3.41 -2.76
C ASP A 263 8.52 -4.21 -3.92
N LYS A 264 9.44 -3.62 -4.69
CA LYS A 264 10.25 -4.33 -5.69
C LYS A 264 10.93 -5.60 -5.17
N PRO A 265 11.82 -5.58 -4.17
CA PRO A 265 12.53 -6.78 -3.70
C PRO A 265 11.56 -7.80 -3.08
N PHE A 266 10.44 -7.35 -2.51
CA PHE A 266 9.39 -8.23 -2.01
C PHE A 266 8.71 -8.97 -3.18
N LEU A 267 8.34 -8.26 -4.26
CA LEU A 267 7.75 -8.86 -5.47
C LEU A 267 8.73 -9.77 -6.21
N GLU A 268 9.99 -9.37 -6.38
CA GLU A 268 11.04 -10.22 -6.94
C GLU A 268 11.15 -11.54 -6.16
N LYS A 269 11.05 -11.49 -4.83
CA LYS A 269 11.05 -12.70 -4.01
C LYS A 269 9.76 -13.51 -4.12
N MET A 270 8.59 -12.88 -4.33
CA MET A 270 7.34 -13.60 -4.64
C MET A 270 7.46 -14.39 -5.94
N VAL A 271 7.95 -13.76 -7.02
CA VAL A 271 8.17 -14.40 -8.33
C VAL A 271 9.18 -15.55 -8.19
N ALA A 272 10.32 -15.33 -7.53
CA ALA A 272 11.31 -16.37 -7.27
C ALA A 272 10.82 -17.52 -6.36
N SER A 273 9.73 -17.33 -5.62
CA SER A 273 9.05 -18.37 -4.82
C SER A 273 7.88 -19.04 -5.55
N GLY A 274 7.64 -18.71 -6.82
CA GLY A 274 6.62 -19.32 -7.67
C GLY A 274 5.22 -18.70 -7.53
N ALA A 275 5.09 -17.46 -7.04
CA ALA A 275 3.78 -16.84 -6.78
C ALA A 275 2.89 -16.75 -8.03
N LEU A 276 3.47 -16.62 -9.23
CA LEU A 276 2.72 -16.38 -10.47
C LEU A 276 1.85 -17.56 -10.90
N ASP A 277 2.16 -18.78 -10.45
CA ASP A 277 1.33 -19.97 -10.70
C ASP A 277 0.06 -20.00 -9.82
N TYR A 278 -0.01 -19.14 -8.80
CA TYR A 278 -1.04 -19.13 -7.75
C TYR A 278 -1.76 -17.78 -7.64
N LEU A 279 -1.91 -17.07 -8.76
CA LEU A 279 -2.71 -15.85 -8.87
C LEU A 279 -3.24 -15.65 -10.30
N ASP A 280 -4.29 -14.85 -10.42
CA ASP A 280 -4.88 -14.41 -11.69
C ASP A 280 -4.35 -13.02 -12.12
N CYS A 281 -3.95 -12.19 -11.17
CA CYS A 281 -3.22 -10.95 -11.36
C CYS A 281 -2.43 -10.57 -10.10
N VAL A 282 -1.37 -9.78 -10.28
CA VAL A 282 -0.57 -9.26 -9.15
C VAL A 282 -1.22 -7.96 -8.66
N GLY A 283 -1.54 -7.92 -7.37
CA GLY A 283 -2.04 -6.73 -6.70
C GLY A 283 -0.98 -5.63 -6.64
N ILE A 284 -1.39 -4.38 -6.79
CA ILE A 284 -0.52 -3.20 -6.71
C ILE A 284 -1.28 -2.00 -6.13
N HIS A 285 -0.62 -1.25 -5.23
CA HIS A 285 -1.13 0.02 -4.70
C HIS A 285 -0.32 1.17 -5.30
N TYR A 286 -1.00 2.17 -5.89
CA TYR A 286 -0.41 3.49 -6.17
C TYR A 286 -1.23 4.54 -5.42
N ASN A 287 -1.07 4.57 -4.10
CA ASN A 287 -1.71 5.52 -3.19
C ASN A 287 -0.79 6.70 -2.82
N GLU A 288 0.43 6.77 -3.36
CA GLU A 288 1.38 7.86 -3.12
C GLU A 288 1.47 8.91 -4.25
N GLY A 289 0.44 8.96 -5.09
CA GLY A 289 0.40 9.80 -6.29
C GLY A 289 0.45 11.30 -5.96
N LEU A 290 1.42 12.00 -6.57
CA LEU A 290 1.68 13.42 -6.36
C LEU A 290 1.83 14.24 -7.66
N LEU A 291 2.26 13.59 -8.74
CA LEU A 291 2.59 14.19 -10.04
C LEU A 291 1.68 13.67 -11.16
N PRO A 292 1.58 14.35 -12.32
CA PRO A 292 0.90 13.78 -13.48
C PRO A 292 1.44 12.38 -13.81
N PRO A 293 0.60 11.41 -14.21
CA PRO A 293 1.03 10.03 -14.42
C PRO A 293 2.05 9.82 -15.56
N SER A 294 2.22 10.84 -16.41
CA SER A 294 3.26 10.91 -17.45
C SER A 294 4.60 11.49 -16.97
N ALA A 295 4.67 12.04 -15.75
CA ALA A 295 5.90 12.59 -15.20
C ALA A 295 6.92 11.48 -14.87
N THR A 296 8.20 11.79 -15.06
CA THR A 296 9.34 10.91 -14.77
C THR A 296 10.42 11.61 -13.93
N SER A 297 10.19 12.86 -13.54
CA SER A 297 11.05 13.66 -12.68
C SER A 297 10.22 14.74 -11.96
N GLY A 298 10.82 15.41 -10.98
CA GLY A 298 10.23 16.59 -10.32
C GLY A 298 9.48 16.31 -9.00
N ASP A 299 9.58 15.11 -8.43
CA ASP A 299 9.01 14.84 -7.10
C ASP A 299 9.77 15.63 -6.02
N PRO A 300 9.09 16.34 -5.09
CA PRO A 300 9.72 17.17 -4.06
C PRO A 300 10.26 16.38 -2.85
N ARG A 301 9.99 15.07 -2.73
CA ARG A 301 10.43 14.25 -1.59
C ARG A 301 11.93 13.96 -1.67
N GLY A 302 12.56 13.73 -0.51
CA GLY A 302 14.02 13.53 -0.40
C GLY A 302 14.59 12.35 -1.20
N ASN A 303 13.75 11.39 -1.60
CA ASN A 303 14.09 10.25 -2.47
C ASN A 303 13.41 10.36 -3.85
N SER A 304 13.42 11.56 -4.45
CA SER A 304 12.71 11.90 -5.70
C SER A 304 13.00 11.03 -6.93
N GLN A 305 14.06 10.21 -6.89
CA GLN A 305 14.40 9.27 -7.96
C GLN A 305 13.77 7.87 -7.78
N HIS A 306 13.03 7.62 -6.68
CA HIS A 306 12.42 6.32 -6.45
C HIS A 306 11.29 6.06 -7.46
N TYR A 307 11.23 4.85 -8.03
CA TYR A 307 10.34 4.53 -9.15
C TYR A 307 8.85 4.67 -8.80
N THR A 308 8.47 4.41 -7.54
CA THR A 308 7.08 4.57 -7.05
C THR A 308 6.61 6.02 -6.98
N ARG A 309 7.51 7.02 -7.04
CA ARG A 309 7.14 8.44 -7.12
C ARG A 309 6.42 8.76 -8.45
N TYR A 310 6.59 7.92 -9.47
CA TYR A 310 6.08 8.10 -10.82
C TYR A 310 5.20 6.92 -11.23
N PHE A 311 3.95 7.17 -11.63
CA PHE A 311 3.00 6.12 -12.01
C PHE A 311 3.57 5.18 -13.09
N LYS A 312 4.17 5.74 -14.16
CA LYS A 312 4.85 4.94 -15.19
C LYS A 312 6.08 4.19 -14.64
N GLY A 313 6.86 4.79 -13.74
CA GLY A 313 8.04 4.15 -13.15
C GLY A 313 7.69 2.91 -12.33
N MET A 314 6.59 2.97 -11.56
CA MET A 314 6.05 1.82 -10.84
C MET A 314 5.53 0.74 -11.79
N LEU A 315 4.76 1.14 -12.80
CA LEU A 315 4.21 0.26 -13.83
C LEU A 315 5.31 -0.50 -14.59
N ASP A 316 6.31 0.21 -15.10
CA ASP A 316 7.47 -0.38 -15.80
C ASP A 316 8.23 -1.36 -14.91
N THR A 317 8.44 -1.00 -13.63
CA THR A 317 9.16 -1.83 -12.65
C THR A 317 8.44 -3.15 -12.40
N TYR A 318 7.13 -3.11 -12.12
CA TYR A 318 6.34 -4.31 -11.83
C TYR A 318 6.27 -5.22 -13.07
N LEU A 319 5.90 -4.67 -14.23
CA LEU A 319 5.81 -5.46 -15.47
C LEU A 319 7.14 -6.10 -15.88
N GLY A 320 8.25 -5.40 -15.66
CA GLY A 320 9.59 -5.94 -15.88
C GLY A 320 9.88 -7.17 -15.03
N ILE A 321 9.43 -7.18 -13.76
CA ILE A 321 9.55 -8.33 -12.84
C ILE A 321 8.62 -9.48 -13.26
N LEU A 322 7.43 -9.18 -13.79
CA LEU A 322 6.47 -10.21 -14.23
C LEU A 322 6.79 -10.82 -15.60
N GLY A 323 7.66 -10.20 -16.40
CA GLY A 323 8.03 -10.69 -17.74
C GLY A 323 6.83 -10.83 -18.71
N GLY A 324 5.74 -10.10 -18.46
CA GLY A 324 4.48 -10.21 -19.23
C GLY A 324 3.64 -11.47 -18.95
N THR A 325 4.01 -12.31 -17.98
CA THR A 325 3.31 -13.59 -17.70
C THR A 325 1.95 -13.43 -17.02
N LYS A 326 1.75 -12.33 -16.28
CA LYS A 326 0.52 -12.00 -15.55
C LYS A 326 0.21 -10.50 -15.65
N PRO A 327 -1.07 -10.11 -15.70
CA PRO A 327 -1.45 -8.71 -15.63
C PRO A 327 -1.38 -8.18 -14.19
N LEU A 328 -1.38 -6.86 -14.07
CA LEU A 328 -1.53 -6.15 -12.79
C LEU A 328 -3.00 -5.84 -12.49
N CYS A 329 -3.34 -5.83 -11.20
CA CYS A 329 -4.62 -5.36 -10.69
C CYS A 329 -4.35 -4.25 -9.66
N PHE A 330 -4.65 -2.99 -9.99
CA PHE A 330 -4.61 -1.93 -8.98
C PHE A 330 -5.79 -2.11 -8.05
N THR A 331 -5.53 -2.58 -6.83
CA THR A 331 -6.55 -2.67 -5.77
C THR A 331 -6.68 -1.35 -5.00
N GLU A 332 -5.70 -0.44 -5.16
CA GLU A 332 -5.81 1.00 -4.86
C GLU A 332 -5.03 1.84 -5.88
N LEU A 333 -5.72 2.77 -6.53
CA LEU A 333 -5.14 3.90 -7.26
C LEU A 333 -5.64 5.21 -6.63
N GLY A 334 -4.73 6.02 -6.09
CA GLY A 334 -5.05 7.21 -5.32
C GLY A 334 -4.09 8.37 -5.58
N TYR A 335 -4.67 9.55 -5.70
CA TYR A 335 -3.98 10.84 -5.65
C TYR A 335 -4.55 11.63 -4.47
N LEU A 336 -3.70 12.13 -3.57
CA LEU A 336 -4.15 12.76 -2.33
C LEU A 336 -4.29 14.28 -2.47
N SER A 337 -5.52 14.81 -2.31
CA SER A 337 -5.76 16.25 -2.20
C SER A 337 -6.34 16.62 -0.83
N GLY A 338 -5.67 17.56 -0.15
CA GLY A 338 -6.12 18.16 1.10
C GLY A 338 -6.81 19.52 0.93
N GLU A 339 -7.25 19.90 -0.28
CA GLU A 339 -7.72 21.26 -0.61
C GLU A 339 -8.85 21.73 0.32
N GLU A 340 -9.86 20.89 0.58
CA GLU A 340 -11.01 21.21 1.44
C GLU A 340 -10.67 21.30 2.94
N TRP A 341 -9.55 20.72 3.37
CA TRP A 341 -9.07 20.75 4.76
C TRP A 341 -7.98 21.80 4.98
N GLY A 342 -7.45 22.40 3.91
CA GLY A 342 -6.35 23.38 3.93
C GLY A 342 -4.99 22.83 4.37
N THR A 343 -4.91 21.56 4.81
CA THR A 343 -3.69 20.87 5.22
C THR A 343 -3.88 19.35 5.16
N LEU A 344 -2.77 18.60 5.27
CA LEU A 344 -2.74 17.14 5.41
C LEU A 344 -1.94 16.74 6.67
N PRO A 345 -2.15 15.53 7.24
CA PRO A 345 -1.29 14.97 8.29
C PRO A 345 0.18 14.91 7.85
N ALA A 346 1.11 15.10 8.78
CA ALA A 346 2.53 15.31 8.46
C ALA A 346 3.13 14.20 7.57
N ASN A 347 2.82 12.93 7.86
CA ASN A 347 3.32 11.76 7.13
C ASN A 347 2.82 11.67 5.67
N PHE A 348 1.76 12.41 5.34
CA PHE A 348 1.12 12.43 4.03
C PHE A 348 1.29 13.78 3.30
N ARG A 349 1.94 14.78 3.92
CA ARG A 349 2.06 16.15 3.41
C ARG A 349 3.32 16.35 2.54
N TRP A 350 3.40 15.59 1.45
CA TRP A 350 4.56 15.51 0.55
C TRP A 350 4.83 16.79 -0.26
N ASN A 351 3.80 17.57 -0.60
CA ASN A 351 3.93 18.90 -1.19
C ASN A 351 3.07 19.89 -0.40
N PRO A 352 3.61 20.55 0.64
CA PRO A 352 2.81 21.32 1.58
C PRO A 352 2.14 22.55 0.94
N PRO A 353 0.94 22.96 1.41
CA PRO A 353 0.23 22.40 2.55
C PRO A 353 -0.71 21.22 2.24
N ILE A 354 -1.17 21.07 0.99
CA ILE A 354 -2.33 20.23 0.61
C ILE A 354 -2.04 19.12 -0.43
N ASN A 355 -0.77 18.90 -0.76
CA ASN A 355 -0.26 18.12 -1.90
C ASN A 355 -0.65 18.68 -3.28
N MET A 356 -1.94 18.71 -3.59
CA MET A 356 -2.50 19.18 -4.86
C MET A 356 -3.93 19.68 -4.70
N LYS A 357 -4.43 20.38 -5.72
CA LYS A 357 -5.84 20.73 -5.85
C LYS A 357 -6.69 19.55 -6.32
N VAL A 358 -7.99 19.55 -6.01
CA VAL A 358 -8.96 18.55 -6.46
C VAL A 358 -9.07 18.51 -7.99
N ALA A 359 -8.90 19.64 -8.67
CA ALA A 359 -8.83 19.69 -10.13
C ALA A 359 -7.64 18.88 -10.69
N GLN A 360 -6.49 18.91 -10.02
CA GLN A 360 -5.31 18.13 -10.42
C GLN A 360 -5.51 16.64 -10.09
N GLN A 361 -6.07 16.33 -8.92
CA GLN A 361 -6.46 14.96 -8.55
C GLN A 361 -7.38 14.34 -9.62
N ALA A 362 -8.40 15.08 -10.05
CA ALA A 362 -9.33 14.66 -11.09
C ALA A 362 -8.64 14.42 -12.44
N GLU A 363 -7.78 15.35 -12.87
CA GLU A 363 -6.99 15.21 -14.10
C GLU A 363 -6.07 13.98 -14.05
N TYR A 364 -5.32 13.80 -12.97
CA TYR A 364 -4.33 12.75 -12.83
C TYR A 364 -4.97 11.36 -12.73
N LEU A 365 -6.09 11.22 -12.02
CA LEU A 365 -6.87 9.96 -11.99
C LEU A 365 -7.36 9.55 -13.39
N GLY A 366 -7.95 10.48 -14.15
CA GLY A 366 -8.38 10.22 -15.52
C GLY A 366 -7.22 9.86 -16.45
N ALA A 367 -6.11 10.60 -16.36
CA ALA A 367 -4.92 10.34 -17.15
C ALA A 367 -4.26 8.98 -16.81
N ALA A 368 -4.26 8.57 -15.52
CA ALA A 368 -3.69 7.30 -15.08
C ALA A 368 -4.52 6.11 -15.57
N VAL A 369 -5.86 6.20 -15.48
CA VAL A 369 -6.77 5.19 -16.05
C VAL A 369 -6.59 5.09 -17.57
N LYS A 370 -6.50 6.22 -18.28
CA LYS A 370 -6.26 6.22 -19.73
C LYS A 370 -4.94 5.55 -20.09
N LEU A 371 -3.86 5.85 -19.37
CA LEU A 371 -2.54 5.25 -19.60
C LEU A 371 -2.56 3.74 -19.32
N ALA A 372 -3.14 3.32 -18.20
CA ALA A 372 -3.28 1.91 -17.83
C ALA A 372 -4.08 1.10 -18.86
N ARG A 373 -5.21 1.63 -19.35
CA ARG A 373 -5.97 1.02 -20.45
C ARG A 373 -5.13 0.83 -21.71
N SER A 374 -4.30 1.82 -22.05
CA SER A 374 -3.41 1.76 -23.23
C SER A 374 -2.24 0.79 -23.09
N ALA A 375 -1.86 0.41 -21.87
CA ALA A 375 -0.76 -0.54 -21.63
C ALA A 375 -1.13 -2.01 -21.92
N GLY A 376 -2.43 -2.36 -21.93
CA GLY A 376 -2.93 -3.68 -22.32
C GLY A 376 -2.65 -4.85 -21.37
N ASN A 377 -1.86 -4.62 -20.32
CA ASN A 377 -1.48 -5.61 -19.30
C ASN A 377 -1.94 -5.22 -17.87
N ILE A 378 -2.87 -4.27 -17.78
CA ILE A 378 -3.62 -3.95 -16.57
C ILE A 378 -5.00 -4.60 -16.70
N ARG A 379 -5.33 -5.50 -15.77
CA ARG A 379 -6.61 -6.21 -15.72
C ARG A 379 -7.72 -5.32 -15.17
N MET A 380 -7.43 -4.60 -14.09
CA MET A 380 -8.39 -3.68 -13.47
C MET A 380 -7.72 -2.55 -12.68
N ILE A 381 -8.49 -1.49 -12.46
CA ILE A 381 -8.19 -0.40 -11.52
C ILE A 381 -9.36 -0.20 -10.57
N ILE A 382 -9.07 -0.20 -9.28
CA ILE A 382 -9.91 0.31 -8.22
C ILE A 382 -9.38 1.68 -7.80
N VAL A 383 -10.17 2.74 -8.01
CA VAL A 383 -9.88 4.05 -7.45
C VAL A 383 -10.06 3.99 -5.92
N PHE A 384 -9.02 4.36 -5.19
CA PHE A 384 -9.11 4.66 -3.77
C PHE A 384 -9.38 6.16 -3.64
N ASN A 385 -10.57 6.61 -3.25
CA ASN A 385 -11.80 5.86 -3.00
C ASN A 385 -13.04 6.62 -3.52
N MET A 386 -14.23 6.03 -3.44
CA MET A 386 -15.45 6.65 -3.95
C MET A 386 -15.96 7.78 -3.05
N ASP A 387 -16.22 7.46 -1.78
CA ASP A 387 -17.18 8.16 -0.94
C ASP A 387 -16.73 8.38 0.52
N PHE A 388 -15.46 8.11 0.87
CA PHE A 388 -15.04 8.15 2.28
C PHE A 388 -15.16 9.56 2.88
N ALA A 389 -15.04 10.63 2.09
CA ALA A 389 -15.23 12.01 2.57
C ALA A 389 -16.68 12.33 2.99
N VAL A 390 -17.66 11.51 2.63
CA VAL A 390 -19.06 11.67 3.05
C VAL A 390 -19.21 11.37 4.55
N LEU A 391 -18.54 10.31 5.04
CA LEU A 391 -18.58 9.91 6.46
C LEU A 391 -17.36 10.36 7.27
N LYS A 392 -16.16 10.29 6.70
CA LYS A 392 -14.91 10.73 7.33
C LYS A 392 -14.65 12.20 6.99
N LYS A 393 -15.37 13.11 7.66
CA LYS A 393 -15.21 14.56 7.44
C LYS A 393 -13.94 15.13 8.08
N ASP A 394 -13.37 14.43 9.05
CA ASP A 394 -12.00 14.64 9.54
C ASP A 394 -11.04 13.73 8.78
N LEU A 395 -9.82 14.20 8.53
CA LEU A 395 -8.73 13.41 7.98
C LEU A 395 -8.11 12.46 9.03
N GLY A 396 -8.12 12.83 10.31
CA GLY A 396 -7.36 12.12 11.35
C GLY A 396 -5.87 11.97 10.99
N ASP A 397 -5.22 10.91 11.46
CA ASP A 397 -3.82 10.60 11.10
C ASP A 397 -3.67 9.90 9.73
N ASP A 398 -4.75 9.26 9.25
CA ASP A 398 -4.81 8.54 7.96
C ASP A 398 -5.85 9.22 7.04
N PRO A 399 -5.42 10.11 6.12
CA PRO A 399 -6.26 11.06 5.41
C PRO A 399 -7.05 10.42 4.25
N GLN A 400 -7.65 9.26 4.46
CA GLN A 400 -8.38 8.49 3.44
C GLN A 400 -9.49 9.32 2.76
N ALA A 401 -10.11 10.27 3.46
CA ALA A 401 -11.10 11.18 2.90
C ALA A 401 -10.52 12.13 1.83
N GLY A 402 -9.25 12.51 1.92
CA GLY A 402 -8.58 13.33 0.91
C GLY A 402 -8.47 12.65 -0.47
N TYR A 403 -8.49 11.32 -0.50
CA TYR A 403 -8.51 10.51 -1.73
C TYR A 403 -9.90 10.32 -2.35
N SER A 404 -10.98 10.66 -1.63
CA SER A 404 -12.36 10.41 -2.06
C SER A 404 -12.72 11.20 -3.32
N ILE A 405 -13.21 10.55 -4.39
CA ILE A 405 -13.59 11.28 -5.62
C ILE A 405 -14.90 12.04 -5.49
N ILE A 406 -15.79 11.60 -4.60
CA ILE A 406 -16.87 12.44 -4.07
C ILE A 406 -16.28 13.30 -2.98
N ARG A 407 -16.41 14.61 -3.14
CA ARG A 407 -15.86 15.60 -2.22
C ARG A 407 -16.86 15.93 -1.11
N PRO A 408 -16.46 16.60 -0.01
CA PRO A 408 -17.36 16.91 1.12
C PRO A 408 -18.63 17.70 0.77
N ASN A 409 -18.67 18.34 -0.40
CA ASN A 409 -19.82 19.06 -0.96
C ASN A 409 -20.66 18.22 -1.96
N GLU A 410 -20.49 16.89 -1.97
CA GLU A 410 -21.16 15.90 -2.83
C GLU A 410 -20.90 16.03 -4.35
N SER A 411 -20.06 16.99 -4.75
CA SER A 411 -19.53 17.08 -6.11
C SER A 411 -18.57 15.93 -6.41
N CYS A 412 -18.38 15.63 -7.70
CA CYS A 412 -17.43 14.60 -8.15
C CYS A 412 -16.60 15.12 -9.33
N PRO A 413 -15.58 15.98 -9.10
CA PRO A 413 -14.79 16.56 -10.18
C PRO A 413 -14.05 15.53 -11.04
N ALA A 414 -13.70 14.37 -10.47
CA ALA A 414 -13.06 13.27 -11.20
C ALA A 414 -14.04 12.42 -12.02
N CYS A 415 -15.36 12.57 -11.85
CA CYS A 415 -16.34 11.74 -12.59
C CYS A 415 -16.21 11.94 -14.11
N ASP A 416 -16.05 13.19 -14.57
CA ASP A 416 -15.96 13.47 -16.01
C ASP A 416 -14.63 13.03 -16.62
N THR A 417 -13.51 13.20 -15.90
CA THR A 417 -12.19 12.79 -16.38
C THR A 417 -12.05 11.27 -16.43
N LEU A 418 -12.58 10.54 -15.44
CA LEU A 418 -12.65 9.07 -15.43
C LEU A 418 -13.60 8.55 -16.53
N ARG A 419 -14.77 9.17 -16.71
CA ARG A 419 -15.73 8.81 -17.77
C ARG A 419 -15.14 8.98 -19.16
N ALA A 420 -14.41 10.08 -19.39
CA ALA A 420 -13.67 10.31 -20.63
C ALA A 420 -12.53 9.29 -20.82
N ALA A 421 -11.84 8.93 -19.74
CA ALA A 421 -10.78 7.92 -19.75
C ALA A 421 -11.29 6.49 -20.07
N MET A 422 -12.59 6.21 -19.91
CA MET A 422 -13.23 4.93 -20.25
C MET A 422 -13.76 4.85 -21.68
N GLN A 423 -13.90 5.97 -22.40
CA GLN A 423 -14.35 5.96 -23.80
C GLN A 423 -13.33 5.25 -24.73
N PRO A 424 -13.76 4.76 -25.91
CA PRO A 424 -12.84 4.46 -27.01
C PRO A 424 -12.02 5.71 -27.38
N GLY A 425 -10.74 5.51 -27.68
CA GLY A 425 -9.79 6.58 -28.01
C GLY A 425 -9.77 6.95 -29.49
#